data_AF-A0A7C8AN07-F1
#
_entry.id   AF-A0A7C8AN07-F1
#
_cell.length_a   1.000
_cell.length_b   1.000
_cell.length_c   1.000
_cell.angle_alpha   90.00
_cell.angle_beta   90.00
_cell.angle_gamma   90.00
#
_symmetry.space_group_name_H-M   'P 1'
#
loop_
_entity.id
_entity.type
_entity.pdbx_description
1 polymer ?
#
loop_
_entity_poly.entity_id
_entity_poly.type
_entity_poly.pdbx_seq_one_letter_code
_entity_poly.pdbx_strand_id
1 'polypeptide(L)'
;MAQNSSVKDARLNLVVPLDLKRKLVKTATAQGKKVSALVRESIEEKLARTERELFEEKMREAYLEMAAENLVTVEEFKHADAENL
;
A
#
# COMPACT_ATOMS: atom_id res chain seq x y z
N MET A 1 6.52 29.78 -6.84
CA MET A 1 7.36 29.70 -5.63
C MET A 1 7.44 28.24 -5.23
N ALA A 2 8.56 27.58 -5.50
CA ALA A 2 8.75 26.17 -5.20
C ALA A 2 8.86 25.99 -3.68
N GLN A 3 7.91 25.29 -3.07
CA GLN A 3 7.98 24.91 -1.67
C GLN A 3 9.08 23.85 -1.52
N ASN A 4 10.30 24.29 -1.22
CA ASN A 4 11.34 23.43 -0.66
C ASN A 4 10.92 23.07 0.77
N SER A 5 10.04 22.07 0.92
CA SER A 5 9.86 21.40 2.20
C SER A 5 11.16 20.65 2.50
N SER A 6 11.98 21.14 3.42
CA SER A 6 13.09 20.35 3.92
C SER A 6 12.47 19.16 4.65
N VAL A 7 12.54 17.98 4.04
CA VAL A 7 12.20 16.73 4.70
C VAL A 7 13.12 16.64 5.91
N LYS A 8 12.58 16.85 7.11
CA LYS A 8 13.35 16.75 8.35
C LYS A 8 13.65 15.27 8.58
N ASP A 9 14.91 14.88 8.39
CA ASP A 9 15.35 13.52 8.66
C ASP A 9 15.13 13.16 10.13
N ALA A 10 14.41 12.06 10.38
CA ALA A 10 14.23 11.48 11.70
C ALA A 10 15.16 10.27 11.89
N ARG A 11 15.77 10.14 13.08
CA ARG A 11 16.61 8.98 13.43
C ARG A 11 15.75 7.90 14.06
N LEU A 12 15.90 6.67 13.56
CA LEU A 12 15.26 5.47 14.12
C LEU A 12 16.35 4.54 14.68
N ASN A 13 16.31 4.27 15.98
CA ASN A 13 17.20 3.32 16.64
C ASN A 13 16.45 2.00 16.85
N LEU A 14 17.02 0.90 16.35
CA LEU A 14 16.38 -0.41 16.37
C LEU A 14 17.30 -1.45 17.00
N VAL A 15 16.73 -2.30 17.85
CA VAL A 15 17.39 -3.52 18.31
C VAL A 15 16.91 -4.67 17.44
N VAL A 16 17.84 -5.37 16.82
CA VAL A 16 17.54 -6.51 15.95
C VAL A 16 18.37 -7.73 16.37
N PRO A 17 17.87 -8.96 16.15
CA PRO A 17 18.65 -10.17 16.37
C PRO A 17 19.97 -10.14 15.57
N LEU A 18 21.02 -10.72 16.14
CA LEU A 18 22.35 -10.73 15.52
C LEU A 18 22.33 -11.35 14.12
N ASP A 19 21.59 -12.44 13.94
CA ASP A 19 21.48 -13.11 12.64
C ASP A 19 20.79 -12.23 11.60
N LEU A 20 19.80 -11.43 12.01
CA LEU A 20 19.16 -10.47 11.12
C LEU A 20 20.13 -9.36 10.72
N LYS A 21 20.92 -8.84 11.66
CA LYS A 21 21.99 -7.87 11.36
C LYS A 21 22.99 -8.43 10.35
N ARG A 22 23.42 -9.69 10.52
CA ARG A 22 24.36 -10.35 9.58
C ARG A 22 23.74 -10.47 8.19
N LYS A 23 22.48 -10.89 8.09
CA LYS A 23 21.75 -10.96 6.82
C LYS A 23 21.65 -9.58 6.15
N LEU A 24 21.27 -8.54 6.89
CA LEU A 24 21.19 -7.17 6.38
C LEU A 24 22.52 -6.68 5.81
N VAL A 25 23.63 -6.90 6.53
CA VAL A 25 24.97 -6.53 6.04
C VAL A 25 25.30 -7.28 4.76
N LYS A 26 25.14 -8.61 4.74
CA LYS A 26 25.43 -9.43 3.55
C LYS A 26 24.62 -8.98 2.34
N THR A 27 23.32 -8.77 2.50
CA THR A 27 22.43 -8.34 1.41
C THR A 27 22.78 -6.94 0.93
N ALA A 28 23.03 -6.00 1.86
CA ALA A 28 23.41 -4.63 1.50
C ALA A 28 24.72 -4.60 0.70
N THR A 29 25.73 -5.36 1.14
CA THR A 29 27.00 -5.51 0.42
C THR A 29 26.80 -6.11 -0.97
N ALA A 30 25.99 -7.18 -1.10
CA ALA A 30 25.71 -7.80 -2.39
C ALA A 30 25.02 -6.85 -3.38
N GLN A 31 24.25 -5.88 -2.89
CA GLN A 31 23.59 -4.85 -3.71
C GLN A 31 24.41 -3.56 -3.87
N GLY A 32 25.61 -3.48 -3.28
CA GLY A 32 26.43 -2.25 -3.29
C GLY A 32 25.81 -1.09 -2.51
N LYS A 33 24.93 -1.37 -1.53
CA LYS A 33 24.20 -0.37 -0.75
C LYS A 33 24.67 -0.30 0.69
N LYS A 34 24.40 0.84 1.35
CA LYS A 34 24.51 0.96 2.82
C LYS A 34 23.36 0.19 3.47
N VAL A 35 23.59 -0.40 4.65
CA VAL A 35 22.53 -1.07 5.42
C VAL A 35 21.36 -0.13 5.71
N SER A 36 21.62 1.13 6.03
CA SER A 36 20.56 2.12 6.26
C SER A 36 19.70 2.39 5.03
N ALA A 37 20.30 2.38 3.83
CA ALA A 37 19.56 2.54 2.57
C ALA A 37 18.67 1.33 2.31
N LEU A 38 19.22 0.11 2.45
CA LEU A 38 18.44 -1.12 2.31
C LEU A 38 17.26 -1.18 3.30
N VAL A 39 17.51 -0.84 4.58
CA VAL A 39 16.47 -0.82 5.61
C VAL A 39 15.40 0.23 5.29
N ARG A 40 15.78 1.42 4.85
CA ARG A 40 14.82 2.47 4.45
C ARG A 40 13.95 2.00 3.29
N GLU A 41 14.56 1.53 2.22
CA GLU A 41 13.84 1.02 1.04
C GLU A 41 12.86 -0.09 1.42
N SER A 42 13.30 -1.03 2.27
CA SER A 42 12.45 -2.14 2.74
C SER A 42 11.28 -1.66 3.59
N ILE A 43 11.48 -0.62 4.42
CA ILE A 43 10.40 -0.01 5.21
C ILE A 43 9.40 0.69 4.28
N GLU A 44 9.87 1.50 3.33
CA GLU A 44 9.03 2.21 2.36
C GLU A 44 8.19 1.23 1.53
N GLU A 45 8.81 0.17 1.00
CA GLU A 45 8.11 -0.87 0.23
C GLU A 45 7.05 -1.58 1.08
N LYS A 46 7.38 -1.93 2.32
CA LYS A 46 6.44 -2.61 3.21
C LYS A 46 5.27 -1.71 3.61
N LEU A 47 5.51 -0.42 3.85
CA LEU A 47 4.46 0.56 4.14
C LEU A 47 3.54 0.73 2.94
N ALA A 48 4.08 0.99 1.75
CA ALA A 48 3.29 1.16 0.52
C ALA A 48 2.41 -0.08 0.23
N ARG A 49 2.97 -1.29 0.44
CA ARG A 49 2.18 -2.52 0.28
C ARG A 49 1.05 -2.62 1.30
N THR A 50 1.33 -2.28 2.56
CA THR A 50 0.32 -2.34 3.64
C THR A 50 -0.79 -1.31 3.42
N GLU A 51 -0.45 -0.10 2.97
CA GLU A 51 -1.43 0.94 2.61
C GLU A 51 -2.32 0.50 1.45
N ARG A 52 -1.73 -0.12 0.43
CA ARG A 52 -2.48 -0.68 -0.70
C ARG A 52 -3.43 -1.78 -0.25
N GLU A 53 -2.96 -2.75 0.54
CA GLU A 53 -3.77 -3.84 1.08
C GLU A 53 -4.98 -3.28 1.86
N LEU A 54 -4.76 -2.28 2.73
CA LEU A 54 -5.82 -1.62 3.48
C LEU A 54 -6.81 -0.85 2.59
N PHE A 55 -6.31 -0.19 1.55
CA PHE A 55 -7.16 0.53 0.60
C PHE A 55 -8.04 -0.43 -0.20
N GLU A 56 -7.48 -1.53 -0.71
CA GLU A 56 -8.22 -2.55 -1.45
C GLU A 56 -9.30 -3.22 -0.58
N GLU A 57 -9.01 -3.45 0.70
CA GLU A 57 -9.99 -3.97 1.65
C GLU A 57 -11.15 -3.00 1.87
N LYS A 58 -10.87 -1.72 2.14
CA LYS A 58 -11.90 -0.68 2.29
C LYS A 58 -12.75 -0.50 1.03
N MET A 59 -12.14 -0.56 -0.15
CA MET A 59 -12.87 -0.50 -1.41
C MET A 59 -13.80 -1.70 -1.57
N ARG A 60 -13.33 -2.90 -1.23
CA ARG A 60 -14.15 -4.12 -1.27
C ARG A 60 -15.35 -3.98 -0.33
N GLU A 61 -15.14 -3.53 0.91
CA GLU A 61 -16.22 -3.30 1.87
C GLU A 61 -17.25 -2.29 1.35
N ALA A 62 -16.80 -1.14 0.85
CA ALA A 62 -17.69 -0.13 0.28
C ALA A 62 -18.50 -0.66 -0.91
N TYR A 63 -17.88 -1.42 -1.82
CA TYR A 63 -18.60 -2.02 -2.94
C TYR A 63 -19.64 -3.06 -2.51
N LEU A 64 -19.34 -3.85 -1.47
CA LEU A 64 -20.29 -4.81 -0.91
C LEU A 64 -21.46 -4.12 -0.22
N GLU A 65 -21.21 -3.02 0.49
CA GLU A 65 -22.26 -2.21 1.11
C GLU A 65 -23.19 -1.60 0.05
N MET A 66 -22.62 -1.08 -1.05
CA MET A 66 -23.37 -0.56 -2.18
C MET A 66 -24.05 -1.64 -3.04
N ALA A 67 -23.73 -2.92 -2.84
CA ALA A 67 -24.25 -4.00 -3.68
C ALA A 67 -25.79 -4.13 -3.59
N ALA A 68 -26.38 -3.87 -2.41
CA ALA A 68 -27.83 -3.91 -2.24
C ALA A 68 -28.53 -2.79 -3.04
N GLU A 69 -28.02 -1.57 -3.01
CA GLU A 69 -28.55 -0.43 -3.77
C GLU A 69 -28.35 -0.60 -5.28
N ASN A 70 -27.19 -1.12 -5.68
CA ASN A 70 -26.90 -1.45 -7.07
C ASN A 70 -27.83 -2.54 -7.62
N LEU A 71 -28.17 -3.55 -6.81
CA LEU A 71 -29.11 -4.61 -7.22
C LEU A 71 -30.52 -4.05 -7.46
N VAL A 72 -31.01 -3.19 -6.56
CA VAL A 72 -32.31 -2.51 -6.73
C VAL A 72 -32.31 -1.68 -8.02
N THR A 73 -31.26 -0.90 -8.25
CA THR A 73 -31.11 -0.09 -9.47
C THR A 73 -31.12 -0.98 -10.73
N VAL A 74 -30.35 -2.07 -10.74
CA VAL A 74 -30.32 -2.99 -11.90
C VAL A 74 -31.69 -3.63 -12.16
N GLU A 75 -32.46 -3.95 -11.12
CA GLU A 75 -33.82 -4.48 -11.29
C GLU A 75 -34.78 -3.44 -11.87
N GLU A 76 -34.66 -2.17 -11.47
CA GLU A 76 -35.46 -1.08 -12.04
C GLU A 76 -35.17 -0.84 -13.53
N PHE A 77 -33.92 -1.04 -13.97
CA PHE A 77 -33.52 -0.85 -15.38
C PHE A 77 -33.78 -2.07 -16.28
N LYS A 78 -34.03 -3.27 -15.75
CA LYS A 78 -34.33 -4.48 -16.55
C LYS A 78 -35.53 -4.31 -17.49
N HIS A 79 -36.51 -3.47 -17.10
CA HIS A 79 -37.69 -3.22 -17.91
C HIS A 79 -37.44 -2.24 -19.07
N ALA A 80 -36.50 -1.30 -18.92
CA ALA A 80 -36.16 -0.32 -19.95
C ALA A 80 -35.28 -0.91 -21.06
N ASP A 81 -34.39 -1.84 -20.73
CA ASP A 81 -33.53 -2.52 -21.74
C ASP A 81 -34.30 -3.54 -22.59
N ALA A 82 -35.41 -4.09 -22.07
CA ALA A 82 -36.23 -5.06 -22.80
C ALA A 82 -37.09 -4.41 -23.92
N GLU A 83 -37.30 -3.09 -23.90
CA GLU A 83 -38.07 -2.36 -24.92
C GLU A 83 -37.21 -1.89 -26.11
N ASN A 84 -35.90 -2.08 -26.07
CA ASN A 84 -34.95 -1.72 -27.14
C ASN A 84 -34.52 -2.91 -28.04
N LEU A 85 -35.27 -4.02 -28.04
CA LEU A 85 -35.07 -5.19 -28.91
C LEU A 85 -36.02 -5.23 -30.10
#